data_AF-A0AAU8SKA0-F1
#
_entry.id   AF-A0AAU8SKA0-F1
#
_cell.length_a   1.000
_cell.length_b   1.000
_cell.length_c   1.000
_cell.angle_alpha   90.00
_cell.angle_beta   90.00
_cell.angle_gamma   90.00
#
_symmetry.space_group_name_H-M   'P 1'
#
loop_
_entity.id
_entity.type
_entity.pdbx_description
1 polymer ?
#
loop_
_entity_poly.entity_id
_entity_poly.type
_entity_poly.pdbx_seq_one_letter_code
_entity_poly.pdbx_strand_id
1 'polypeptide(L)'
;MSWKAEKLRADELAEQLDALGPIGVARFFSGASLRLDGVLFGFVHAGSLFLRVDDDNRAAFERAGMQPFSYPGRTRTVVVGGYYETPADVLEDVGMLRDWCRDAYRAARRAKRA
;
A
#
# COMPACT_ATOMS: atom_id res chain seq x y z
N MET A 1 -11.27 -6.51 -13.67
CA MET A 1 -11.32 -6.53 -12.19
C MET A 1 -12.37 -5.53 -11.72
N SER A 2 -13.19 -5.92 -10.75
CA SER A 2 -14.31 -5.10 -10.24
C SER A 2 -13.83 -4.26 -9.07
N TRP A 3 -14.10 -2.95 -9.07
CA TRP A 3 -13.77 -2.07 -7.95
C TRP A 3 -14.35 -2.55 -6.61
N LYS A 4 -15.46 -3.31 -6.64
CA LYS A 4 -16.08 -3.90 -5.45
C LYS A 4 -15.15 -4.93 -4.79
N ALA A 5 -14.42 -5.72 -5.58
CA ALA A 5 -13.50 -6.73 -5.07
C ALA A 5 -12.28 -6.06 -4.41
N GLU A 6 -11.71 -5.05 -5.07
CA GLU A 6 -10.59 -4.27 -4.51
C GLU A 6 -11.01 -3.54 -3.24
N LYS A 7 -12.23 -2.98 -3.20
CA LYS A 7 -12.79 -2.36 -1.99
C LYS A 7 -12.93 -3.39 -0.87
N LEU A 8 -13.54 -4.55 -1.14
CA LEU A 8 -13.72 -5.59 -0.12
C LEU A 8 -12.37 -6.00 0.48
N ARG A 9 -11.37 -6.26 -0.37
CA ARG A 9 -10.02 -6.59 0.08
C ARG A 9 -9.40 -5.49 0.94
N ALA A 10 -9.59 -4.22 0.55
CA ALA A 10 -9.11 -3.09 1.32
C ALA A 10 -9.84 -2.91 2.65
N ASP A 11 -11.14 -3.19 2.71
CA ASP A 11 -11.91 -3.17 3.97
C ASP A 11 -11.41 -4.28 4.93
N GLU A 12 -11.18 -5.51 4.44
CA GLU A 12 -10.61 -6.61 5.25
C GLU A 12 -9.23 -6.25 5.80
N LEU A 13 -8.37 -5.62 4.99
CA LEU A 13 -7.06 -5.14 5.43
C LEU A 13 -7.22 -4.04 6.48
N ALA A 14 -8.18 -3.11 6.30
CA ALA A 14 -8.44 -2.05 7.27
C ALA A 14 -8.86 -2.62 8.64
N GLU A 15 -9.70 -3.66 8.65
CA GLU A 15 -10.14 -4.35 9.87
C GLU A 15 -8.95 -5.03 10.60
N GLN A 16 -8.06 -5.71 9.88
CA GLN A 16 -6.87 -6.35 10.47
C GLN A 16 -5.89 -5.34 11.10
N LEU A 17 -5.93 -4.10 10.60
CA LEU A 17 -5.04 -3.01 10.95
C LEU A 17 -5.65 -2.04 11.98
N ASP A 18 -6.80 -2.36 12.59
CA ASP A 18 -7.51 -1.51 13.56
C ASP A 18 -6.60 -1.00 14.71
N ALA A 19 -5.61 -1.81 15.11
CA ALA A 19 -4.61 -1.43 16.11
C ALA A 19 -3.69 -0.24 15.71
N LEU A 20 -3.66 0.15 14.43
CA LEU A 20 -2.98 1.37 13.97
C LEU A 20 -3.88 2.62 14.07
N GLY A 21 -5.19 2.42 14.18
CA GLY A 21 -6.21 3.45 14.13
C GLY A 21 -7.17 3.26 12.95
N PRO A 22 -8.21 4.12 12.84
CA PRO A 22 -9.25 3.98 11.84
C PRO A 22 -8.70 4.22 10.43
N ILE A 23 -8.70 3.17 9.60
CA ILE A 23 -8.26 3.25 8.21
C ILE A 23 -9.45 3.52 7.30
N GLY A 24 -9.39 4.65 6.61
CA GLY A 24 -10.35 5.01 5.58
C GLY A 24 -10.06 4.29 4.26
N VAL A 25 -11.08 3.66 3.70
CA VAL A 25 -11.05 3.05 2.37
C VAL A 25 -11.82 3.93 1.38
N ALA A 26 -11.17 4.31 0.29
CA ALA A 26 -11.81 5.11 -0.76
C ALA A 26 -11.37 4.65 -2.15
N ARG A 27 -12.22 4.86 -3.16
CA ARG A 27 -11.89 4.51 -4.55
C ARG A 27 -10.63 5.25 -5.01
N PHE A 28 -9.69 4.50 -5.59
CA PHE A 28 -8.43 5.03 -6.11
C PHE A 28 -8.17 4.45 -7.50
N PHE A 29 -8.52 5.21 -8.55
CA PHE A 29 -8.56 4.74 -9.93
C PHE A 29 -9.49 3.53 -10.13
N SER A 30 -8.93 2.38 -10.53
CA SER A 30 -9.58 1.08 -10.63
C SER A 30 -9.40 0.21 -9.38
N GLY A 31 -8.70 0.72 -8.36
CA GLY A 31 -8.43 0.04 -7.08
C GLY A 31 -9.04 0.77 -5.86
N ALA A 32 -8.49 0.47 -4.69
CA ALA A 32 -8.93 1.01 -3.40
C ALA A 32 -7.75 1.56 -2.59
N SER A 33 -7.85 2.81 -2.13
CA SER A 33 -6.84 3.44 -1.26
C SER A 33 -7.05 3.09 0.21
N LEU A 34 -5.94 2.98 0.95
CA LEU A 34 -5.88 2.88 2.41
C LEU A 34 -5.31 4.18 2.97
N ARG A 35 -6.06 4.82 3.86
CA ARG A 35 -5.70 6.12 4.45
C ARG A 35 -5.82 6.10 5.96
N LEU A 36 -4.76 6.50 6.64
CA LEU A 36 -4.77 6.72 8.09
C LEU A 36 -4.62 8.22 8.33
N ASP A 37 -5.49 8.82 9.15
CA ASP A 37 -5.56 10.27 9.37
C ASP A 37 -5.59 11.10 8.06
N GLY A 38 -6.27 10.58 7.05
CA GLY A 38 -6.36 11.19 5.71
C GLY A 38 -5.09 11.09 4.85
N VAL A 39 -4.03 10.45 5.34
CA VAL A 39 -2.76 10.25 4.62
C VAL A 39 -2.79 8.92 3.88
N LEU A 40 -2.58 8.95 2.55
CA LEU A 40 -2.44 7.75 1.73
C LEU A 40 -1.12 7.05 2.06
N PHE A 41 -1.19 5.86 2.65
CA PHE A 41 -0.02 5.04 2.95
C PHE A 41 0.03 3.74 2.14
N GLY A 42 -1.08 3.35 1.51
CA GLY A 42 -1.13 2.20 0.63
C GLY A 42 -2.40 2.16 -0.21
N PHE A 43 -2.46 1.21 -1.14
CA PHE A 43 -3.64 0.94 -1.94
C PHE A 43 -3.63 -0.49 -2.46
N VAL A 44 -4.82 -1.05 -2.67
CA VAL A 44 -5.02 -2.33 -3.35
C VAL A 44 -5.25 -2.05 -4.83
N HIS A 45 -4.50 -2.73 -5.68
CA HIS A 45 -4.68 -2.71 -7.12
C HIS A 45 -4.39 -4.09 -7.68
N ALA A 46 -5.28 -4.57 -8.55
CA ALA A 46 -5.15 -5.87 -9.18
C ALA A 46 -5.03 -7.04 -8.20
N GLY A 47 -5.65 -6.93 -7.02
CA GLY A 47 -5.56 -7.94 -5.94
C GLY A 47 -4.32 -7.83 -5.06
N SER A 48 -3.32 -7.04 -5.44
CA SER A 48 -2.09 -6.82 -4.65
C SER A 48 -2.19 -5.55 -3.80
N LEU A 49 -1.64 -5.61 -2.59
CA LEU A 49 -1.45 -4.44 -1.73
C LEU A 49 -0.13 -3.77 -2.11
N PHE A 50 -0.18 -2.45 -2.27
CA PHE A 50 0.99 -1.61 -2.46
C PHE A 50 1.13 -0.65 -1.29
N LEU A 51 2.34 -0.53 -0.74
CA LEU A 51 2.65 0.33 0.40
C LEU A 51 3.61 1.44 0.02
N ARG A 52 3.49 2.58 0.69
CA ARG A 52 4.39 3.73 0.52
C ARG A 52 5.80 3.35 0.96
N VAL A 53 6.76 3.70 0.11
CA VAL A 53 8.18 3.47 0.34
C VAL A 53 8.95 4.78 0.27
N ASP A 54 9.87 4.96 1.21
CA ASP A 54 10.94 5.95 1.19
C ASP A 54 12.27 5.29 1.54
N ASP A 55 13.32 6.09 1.70
CA ASP A 55 14.69 5.55 1.81
C ASP A 55 14.92 4.76 3.11
N ASP A 56 14.09 4.95 4.14
CA ASP A 56 14.25 4.23 5.41
C ASP A 56 13.67 2.81 5.37
N ASN A 57 12.60 2.59 4.60
CA ASN A 57 11.94 1.28 4.52
C ASN A 57 12.23 0.54 3.20
N ARG A 58 12.76 1.21 2.17
CA ARG A 58 13.06 0.62 0.85
C ARG A 58 13.88 -0.67 0.91
N ALA A 59 14.90 -0.69 1.77
CA ALA A 59 15.77 -1.86 1.91
C ALA A 59 15.01 -3.14 2.31
N ALA A 60 13.88 -3.03 3.02
CA ALA A 60 13.05 -4.19 3.35
C ALA A 60 12.33 -4.76 2.13
N PHE A 61 11.80 -3.89 1.27
CA PHE A 61 11.12 -4.28 0.02
C PHE A 61 12.11 -4.88 -0.99
N GLU A 62 13.28 -4.26 -1.14
CA GLU A 62 14.31 -4.74 -2.07
C GLU A 62 14.88 -6.10 -1.65
N ARG A 63 15.12 -6.32 -0.35
CA ARG A 63 15.54 -7.63 0.18
C ARG A 63 14.50 -8.71 -0.03
N ALA A 64 13.22 -8.34 0.01
CA ALA A 64 12.12 -9.24 -0.32
C ALA A 64 11.93 -9.44 -1.83
N GLY A 65 12.71 -8.77 -2.69
CA GLY A 65 12.61 -8.85 -4.14
C GLY A 65 11.42 -8.10 -4.74
N MET A 66 10.75 -7.25 -3.95
CA MET A 66 9.53 -6.56 -4.35
C MET A 66 9.82 -5.45 -5.36
N GLN A 67 8.86 -5.24 -6.25
CA GLN A 67 8.98 -4.26 -7.34
C GLN A 67 8.12 -3.02 -7.06
N PRO A 68 8.53 -1.85 -7.59
CA PRO A 68 7.71 -0.65 -7.53
C PRO A 68 6.45 -0.83 -8.37
N PHE A 69 5.36 -0.18 -7.94
CA PHE A 69 4.12 -0.13 -8.69
C PHE A 69 4.37 0.44 -10.09
N SER A 70 3.85 -0.24 -11.10
CA SER A 70 3.94 0.23 -12.48
C SER A 70 2.65 -0.05 -13.24
N TYR A 71 2.35 0.79 -14.23
CA TYR A 71 1.16 0.64 -15.05
C TYR A 71 1.43 1.04 -16.50
N PRO A 72 0.73 0.46 -17.49
CA PRO A 72 0.88 0.83 -18.89
C PRO A 72 0.38 2.26 -19.11
N GLY A 73 1.28 3.16 -19.51
CA GLY A 73 0.93 4.48 -20.02
C GLY A 73 0.64 4.44 -21.53
N ARG A 74 0.28 5.59 -22.09
CA ARG A 74 -0.10 5.70 -23.51
C ARG A 74 1.04 5.36 -24.49
N THR A 75 2.28 5.62 -24.11
CA THR A 75 3.47 5.39 -24.93
C THR A 75 4.53 4.52 -24.27
N ARG A 76 4.53 4.42 -22.94
CA ARG A 76 5.49 3.63 -22.15
C ARG A 76 4.90 3.26 -20.80
N THR A 77 5.45 2.22 -20.17
CA THR A 77 5.15 1.88 -18.78
C THR A 77 5.59 3.01 -17.86
N VAL A 78 4.70 3.44 -16.97
CA VAL A 78 4.97 4.42 -15.92
C VAL A 78 5.29 3.66 -14.64
N VAL A 79 6.43 3.96 -14.03
CA VAL A 79 6.85 3.40 -12.74
C VAL A 79 6.66 4.45 -11.65
N VAL A 80 5.99 4.09 -10.57
CA VAL A 80 5.77 4.93 -9.39
C VAL A 80 6.67 4.43 -8.26
N GLY A 81 7.93 4.87 -8.26
CA GLY A 81 8.99 4.39 -7.34
C GLY A 81 8.80 4.70 -5.85
N GLY A 82 7.67 5.29 -5.46
CA GLY A 82 7.28 5.54 -4.07
C GLY A 82 6.26 4.54 -3.52
N TYR A 83 5.86 3.53 -4.29
CA TYR A 83 4.96 2.48 -3.83
C TYR A 83 5.45 1.12 -4.31
N TYR A 84 5.50 0.13 -3.44
CA TYR A 84 5.99 -1.22 -3.75
C TYR A 84 4.95 -2.24 -3.36
N GLU A 85 4.94 -3.37 -4.08
CA GLU A 85 4.10 -4.51 -3.73
C GLU A 85 4.49 -5.08 -2.36
N THR A 86 3.48 -5.41 -1.56
CA THR A 86 3.68 -6.05 -0.26
C THR A 86 3.92 -7.56 -0.46
N PRO A 87 4.96 -8.16 0.15
CA PRO A 87 5.22 -9.59 0.04
C PRO A 87 4.05 -10.46 0.52
N ALA A 88 3.88 -11.64 -0.09
CA ALA A 88 2.86 -12.61 0.30
C ALA A 88 3.01 -13.02 1.78
N ASP A 89 4.22 -13.33 2.23
CA ASP A 89 4.51 -13.69 3.62
C ASP A 89 4.06 -12.61 4.62
N VAL A 90 4.20 -11.33 4.23
CA VAL A 90 3.74 -10.19 5.04
C VAL A 90 2.22 -10.09 5.03
N LEU A 91 1.55 -10.42 3.92
CA LEU A 91 0.09 -10.43 3.83
C LEU A 91 -0.57 -11.58 4.61
N GLU A 92 0.16 -12.68 4.83
CA GLU A 92 -0.32 -13.85 5.57
C GLU A 92 -0.13 -13.72 7.09
N ASP A 93 0.80 -12.87 7.55
CA ASP A 93 1.03 -12.58 8.96
C ASP A 93 0.51 -11.18 9.35
N VAL A 94 -0.57 -11.12 10.14
CA VAL A 94 -1.20 -9.87 10.57
C VAL A 94 -0.25 -8.97 11.38
N GLY A 95 0.68 -9.55 12.14
CA GLY A 95 1.69 -8.80 12.88
C GLY A 95 2.67 -8.11 11.94
N MET A 96 3.23 -8.86 10.98
CA MET A 96 4.12 -8.32 9.96
C MET A 96 3.42 -7.27 9.09
N LEU A 97 2.19 -7.56 8.64
CA LEU A 97 1.37 -6.61 7.87
C LEU A 97 1.22 -5.28 8.61
N ARG A 98 0.92 -5.35 9.92
CA ARG A 98 0.75 -4.16 10.75
C ARG A 98 2.01 -3.33 10.84
N ASP A 99 3.16 -3.97 11.04
CA ASP A 99 4.44 -3.27 11.14
C ASP A 99 4.83 -2.62 9.81
N TRP A 100 4.63 -3.32 8.70
CA TRP A 100 4.87 -2.77 7.36
C TRP A 100 3.93 -1.59 7.04
N CYS A 101 2.65 -1.69 7.37
CA CYS A 101 1.69 -0.60 7.22
C CYS A 101 2.06 0.61 8.10
N ARG A 102 2.54 0.37 9.32
CA ARG A 102 3.02 1.43 10.22
C ARG A 102 4.21 2.18 9.63
N ASP A 103 5.18 1.47 9.08
CA ASP A 103 6.35 2.08 8.46
C ASP A 103 6.00 2.80 7.16
N ALA A 104 5.10 2.23 6.35
CA ALA A 104 4.56 2.90 5.17
C ALA A 104 3.82 4.20 5.54
N TYR A 105 3.05 4.21 6.63
CA TYR A 105 2.40 5.42 7.13
C TYR A 105 3.42 6.47 7.57
N ARG A 106 4.49 6.08 8.27
CA ARG A 106 5.59 7.00 8.63
C ARG A 106 6.24 7.61 7.38
N ALA A 107 6.52 6.79 6.36
CA ALA A 107 7.04 7.26 5.08
C ALA A 107 6.09 8.23 4.38
N ALA A 108 4.79 7.93 4.37
CA ALA A 108 3.77 8.79 3.78
C ALA A 108 3.66 10.15 4.49
N ARG A 109 3.75 10.16 5.83
CA ARG A 109 3.75 11.39 6.62
C ARG A 109 4.96 12.27 6.32
N ARG A 110 6.15 11.68 6.12
CA ARG A 110 7.35 12.43 5.71
C ARG A 110 7.17 13.05 4.33
N ALA A 111 6.66 12.28 3.37
CA ALA A 111 6.42 12.77 2.02
C ALA A 111 5.38 13.91 1.96
N LYS A 112 4.40 13.94 2.86
CA LYS A 112 3.42 15.05 2.96
C LYS A 112 4.02 16.33 3.57
N ARG A 113 5.11 16.20 4.34
CA ARG A 113 5.79 17.32 5.02
C ARG A 113 6.90 17.95 4.17
N ALA A 114 7.41 17.22 3.19
CA ALA A 114 8.36 17.71 2.19
C ALA A 114 7.64 18.53 1.11
#